data_AF-A0A7Z9YW75-F1
#
_entry.id   AF-A0A7Z9YW75-F1
#
_cell.length_a   1.000
_cell.length_b   1.000
_cell.length_c   1.000
_cell.angle_alpha   90.00
_cell.angle_beta   90.00
_cell.angle_gamma   90.00
#
_symmetry.space_group_name_H-M   'P 1'
#
loop_
_entity.id
_entity.type
_entity.pdbx_description
1 polymer ?
#
loop_
_entity_poly.entity_id
_entity_poly.type
_entity_poly.pdbx_seq_one_letter_code
_entity_poly.pdbx_strand_id
1 'polypeptide(L)'
;MSKNPKKLIGELYRWHKVTSLPNIDLSLLANKVTSTVSGSVLCHVIIAKWLKKSGNRLKDSPQTLQRCSQTAASVAKKTVELLSAELENTFKTQYPFSVKTKSCFICHAGASSMKSNSTGKMNCITCHTDLSGVHAK
;
A
#
# COMPACT_ATOMS: atom_id res chain seq x y z
N MET A 1 -23.59 -1.19 4.89
CA MET A 1 -22.16 -1.59 4.84
C MET A 1 -21.87 -2.24 3.50
N SER A 2 -20.63 -2.13 2.98
CA SER A 2 -20.20 -2.74 1.72
C SER A 2 -20.52 -4.25 1.66
N LYS A 3 -20.89 -4.75 0.47
CA LYS A 3 -21.13 -6.18 0.25
C LYS A 3 -19.82 -6.98 0.11
N ASN A 4 -18.72 -6.32 -0.28
CA ASN A 4 -17.41 -6.94 -0.49
C ASN A 4 -16.25 -6.19 0.21
N PRO A 5 -16.31 -5.93 1.53
CA PRO A 5 -15.33 -5.07 2.21
C PRO A 5 -13.89 -5.60 2.08
N LYS A 6 -13.70 -6.92 2.13
CA LYS A 6 -12.38 -7.55 1.96
C LYS A 6 -11.75 -7.30 0.58
N LYS A 7 -12.57 -7.20 -0.48
CA LYS A 7 -12.09 -6.93 -1.84
C LYS A 7 -11.71 -5.46 -2.00
N LEU A 8 -12.55 -4.55 -1.51
CA LEU A 8 -12.28 -3.10 -1.52
C LEU A 8 -11.00 -2.74 -0.75
N ILE A 9 -10.86 -3.24 0.48
CA ILE A 9 -9.66 -3.01 1.29
C ILE A 9 -8.41 -3.56 0.59
N GLY A 10 -8.53 -4.77 0.03
CA GLY A 10 -7.45 -5.39 -0.74
C GLY A 10 -7.03 -4.57 -1.96
N GLU A 11 -8.01 -4.00 -2.67
CA GLU A 11 -7.79 -3.15 -3.83
C GLU A 11 -7.11 -1.84 -3.45
N LEU A 12 -7.62 -1.14 -2.43
CA LEU A 12 -7.06 0.10 -1.90
C LEU A 12 -5.60 -0.09 -1.48
N TYR A 13 -5.30 -1.17 -0.75
CA TYR A 13 -3.94 -1.45 -0.28
C TYR A 13 -3.00 -1.79 -1.42
N ARG A 14 -3.48 -2.48 -2.45
CA ARG A 14 -2.65 -2.81 -3.62
C ARG A 14 -2.38 -1.59 -4.49
N TRP A 15 -3.41 -0.75 -4.73
CA TRP A 15 -3.26 0.56 -5.34
C TRP A 15 -2.25 1.43 -4.61
N HIS A 16 -2.36 1.55 -3.28
CA HIS A 16 -1.48 2.39 -2.46
C HIS A 16 -0.01 2.00 -2.59
N LYS A 17 0.30 0.70 -2.69
CA LYS A 17 1.69 0.21 -2.79
C LYS A 17 2.37 0.61 -4.09
N VAL A 18 1.62 0.67 -5.20
CA VAL A 18 2.17 0.84 -6.55
C VAL A 18 2.00 2.26 -7.10
N THR A 19 1.12 3.05 -6.49
CA THR A 19 0.86 4.43 -6.91
C THR A 19 1.90 5.38 -6.34
N SER A 20 2.33 6.36 -7.14
CA SER A 20 3.18 7.45 -6.65
C SER A 20 2.31 8.43 -5.84
N LEU A 21 2.47 8.46 -4.52
CA LEU A 21 1.65 9.26 -3.61
C LEU A 21 2.46 10.38 -2.92
N PRO A 22 1.84 11.55 -2.62
CA PRO A 22 0.44 11.93 -2.92
C PRO A 22 0.18 12.14 -4.42
N ASN A 23 -1.05 11.90 -4.89
CA ASN A 23 -1.45 12.01 -6.30
C ASN A 23 -2.72 12.85 -6.51
N ILE A 24 -2.97 13.78 -5.61
CA ILE A 24 -4.04 14.76 -5.72
C ILE A 24 -3.51 16.01 -6.43
N ASP A 25 -4.36 16.61 -7.27
CA ASP A 25 -4.06 17.91 -7.85
C ASP A 25 -4.12 18.95 -6.73
N LEU A 26 -2.97 19.58 -6.51
CA LEU A 26 -2.75 20.60 -5.49
C LEU A 26 -2.11 21.81 -6.12
N SER A 27 -2.39 22.07 -7.40
CA SER A 27 -1.97 23.28 -8.11
C SER A 27 -2.33 24.57 -7.34
N LEU A 28 -3.38 24.51 -6.51
CA LEU A 28 -3.81 25.59 -5.61
C LEU A 28 -3.01 25.69 -4.29
N LEU A 29 -2.20 24.69 -3.93
CA LEU A 29 -1.36 24.73 -2.74
C LEU A 29 0.06 25.19 -3.11
N ALA A 30 0.55 26.22 -2.43
CA ALA A 30 1.88 26.80 -2.66
C ALA A 30 3.03 25.78 -2.48
N ASN A 31 2.85 24.79 -1.60
CA ASN A 31 3.90 23.87 -1.21
C ASN A 31 3.72 22.51 -1.90
N LYS A 32 4.51 22.25 -2.95
CA LYS A 32 4.55 20.94 -3.61
C LYS A 32 5.36 19.94 -2.77
N VAL A 33 4.85 18.72 -2.66
CA VAL A 33 5.52 17.62 -1.97
C VAL A 33 5.96 16.58 -2.99
N THR A 34 7.18 16.05 -2.84
CA THR A 34 7.69 14.97 -3.68
C THR A 34 6.83 13.70 -3.52
N SER A 35 6.26 13.21 -4.63
CA SER A 35 5.53 11.95 -4.65
C SER A 35 6.46 10.74 -4.77
N THR A 36 6.08 9.63 -4.12
CA THR A 36 6.89 8.40 -4.08
C THR A 36 6.04 7.16 -4.13
N VAL A 37 6.51 6.14 -4.85
CA VAL A 37 5.97 4.77 -4.78
C VAL A 37 6.58 4.08 -3.57
N SER A 38 5.76 3.68 -2.60
CA SER A 38 6.26 3.12 -1.34
C SER A 38 6.52 1.61 -1.39
N GLY A 39 5.81 0.87 -2.23
CA GLY A 39 5.81 -0.60 -2.22
C GLY A 39 5.27 -1.22 -0.93
N SER A 40 4.73 -0.42 -0.01
CA SER A 40 4.23 -0.85 1.30
C SER A 40 3.05 0.03 1.75
N VAL A 41 2.17 -0.54 2.57
CA VAL A 41 1.10 0.21 3.27
C VAL A 41 1.54 0.63 4.69
N LEU A 42 2.71 0.20 5.14
CA LEU A 42 3.22 0.48 6.48
C LEU A 42 3.88 1.87 6.51
N CYS A 43 3.42 2.73 7.42
CA CYS A 43 3.88 4.12 7.54
C CYS A 43 5.40 4.23 7.70
N HIS A 44 6.01 3.36 8.52
CA HIS A 44 7.46 3.37 8.74
C HIS A 44 8.26 3.16 7.44
N VAL A 45 7.83 2.25 6.54
CA VAL A 45 8.48 2.01 5.24
C VAL A 45 8.23 3.19 4.30
N ILE A 46 6.99 3.68 4.27
CA ILE A 46 6.56 4.77 3.39
C ILE A 46 7.39 6.03 3.67
N ILE A 47 7.46 6.45 4.94
CA ILE A 47 8.17 7.66 5.35
C ILE A 47 9.67 7.51 5.15
N ALA A 48 10.27 6.37 5.51
CA ALA A 48 11.70 6.14 5.28
C ALA A 48 12.09 6.26 3.81
N LYS A 49 11.30 5.67 2.90
CA LYS A 49 11.53 5.79 1.44
C LYS A 49 11.32 7.22 0.94
N TRP A 50 10.31 7.90 1.46
CA TRP A 50 10.04 9.28 1.10
C TRP A 50 11.18 10.20 1.51
N LEU A 51 11.64 10.13 2.77
CA LEU A 51 12.78 10.91 3.28
C LEU A 51 14.04 10.66 2.45
N LYS A 52 14.34 9.39 2.13
CA LYS A 52 15.47 9.04 1.26
C LYS A 52 15.38 9.68 -0.13
N LYS A 53 14.18 9.76 -0.72
CA LYS A 53 13.98 10.33 -2.06
C LYS A 53 13.88 11.86 -2.06
N SER A 54 13.32 12.46 -1.01
CA SER A 54 13.13 13.92 -0.93
C SER A 54 14.35 14.66 -0.39
N GLY A 55 15.26 13.97 0.31
CA GLY A 55 16.38 14.61 1.00
C GLY A 55 15.97 15.30 2.31
N ASN A 56 14.69 15.30 2.66
CA ASN A 56 14.17 15.86 3.90
C ASN A 56 14.56 14.99 5.11
N ARG A 57 14.60 15.60 6.29
CA ARG A 57 14.76 14.86 7.55
C ARG A 57 13.44 14.81 8.29
N LEU A 58 13.23 13.76 9.08
CA LEU A 58 11.99 13.61 9.85
C LEU A 58 11.76 14.78 10.84
N LYS A 59 12.87 15.32 11.35
CA LYS A 59 12.90 16.50 12.24
C LYS A 59 12.48 17.80 11.54
N ASP A 60 12.44 17.84 10.21
CA ASP A 60 11.90 18.94 9.41
C ASP A 60 10.38 18.74 9.27
N SER A 61 9.69 18.94 10.40
CA SER A 61 8.31 18.50 10.68
C SER A 61 7.22 18.96 9.68
N PRO A 62 7.24 20.20 9.15
CA PRO A 62 6.12 20.71 8.34
C PRO A 62 5.94 19.97 7.01
N GLN A 63 7.02 19.68 6.30
CA GLN A 63 6.97 19.03 4.98
C GLN A 63 6.52 17.57 5.11
N THR A 64 6.96 16.89 6.17
CA THR A 64 6.53 15.52 6.48
C THR A 64 5.04 15.48 6.81
N LEU A 65 4.58 16.40 7.67
CA LEU A 65 3.16 16.50 8.04
C LEU A 65 2.30 16.80 6.81
N GLN A 66 2.72 17.78 6.01
CA GLN A 66 2.03 18.13 4.78
C GLN A 66 1.94 16.95 3.81
N ARG A 67 3.04 16.21 3.62
CA ARG A 67 3.05 14.99 2.80
C ARG A 67 2.05 13.95 3.30
N CYS A 68 2.00 13.73 4.61
CA CYS A 68 1.06 12.80 5.22
C CYS A 68 -0.39 13.23 5.00
N SER A 69 -0.70 14.51 5.19
CA SER A 69 -2.04 15.07 4.95
C SER A 69 -2.47 14.90 3.49
N GLN A 70 -1.60 15.20 2.54
CA GLN A 70 -1.89 15.02 1.11
C GLN A 70 -2.04 13.54 0.72
N THR A 71 -1.26 12.66 1.36
CA THR A 71 -1.41 11.20 1.17
C THR A 71 -2.75 10.72 1.73
N ALA A 72 -3.16 11.20 2.90
CA ALA A 72 -4.46 10.88 3.49
C ALA A 72 -5.61 11.31 2.57
N ALA A 73 -5.55 12.51 2.01
CA ALA A 73 -6.52 12.99 1.02
C ALA A 73 -6.54 12.13 -0.26
N SER A 74 -5.38 11.69 -0.75
CA SER A 74 -5.29 10.75 -1.89
C SER A 74 -5.99 9.42 -1.58
N VAL A 75 -5.79 8.88 -0.38
CA VAL A 75 -6.43 7.63 0.08
C VAL A 75 -7.92 7.79 0.28
N ALA A 76 -8.37 8.92 0.85
CA ALA A 76 -9.79 9.24 1.01
C ALA A 76 -10.49 9.30 -0.35
N LYS A 77 -9.93 10.04 -1.32
CA LYS A 77 -10.43 10.10 -2.70
C LYS A 77 -10.55 8.69 -3.29
N LYS A 78 -9.49 7.88 -3.22
CA LYS A 78 -9.53 6.53 -3.77
C LYS A 78 -10.57 5.64 -3.07
N THR A 79 -10.75 5.82 -1.78
CA THR A 79 -11.75 5.06 -1.00
C THR A 79 -13.16 5.37 -1.49
N VAL A 80 -13.46 6.66 -1.72
CA VAL A 80 -14.75 7.09 -2.30
C VAL A 80 -14.93 6.51 -3.70
N GLU A 81 -13.93 6.60 -4.59
CA GLU A 81 -13.99 6.00 -5.94
C GLU A 81 -14.34 4.50 -5.89
N LEU A 82 -13.72 3.75 -4.98
CA LEU A 82 -13.96 2.31 -4.85
C LEU A 82 -15.35 1.99 -4.28
N LEU A 83 -15.85 2.79 -3.33
CA LEU A 83 -17.19 2.64 -2.77
C LEU A 83 -18.27 3.01 -3.79
N SER A 84 -18.10 4.10 -4.53
CA SER A 84 -19.01 4.49 -5.61
C SER A 84 -19.08 3.40 -6.69
N ALA A 85 -17.94 2.84 -7.11
CA ALA A 85 -17.92 1.75 -8.06
C ALA A 85 -18.62 0.47 -7.55
N GLU A 86 -18.59 0.20 -6.24
CA GLU A 86 -19.37 -0.91 -5.67
C GLU A 86 -20.88 -0.62 -5.73
N LEU A 87 -21.30 0.61 -5.40
CA LEU A 87 -22.71 1.02 -5.45
C LEU A 87 -23.28 0.94 -6.87
N GLU A 88 -22.48 1.30 -7.87
CA GLU A 88 -22.83 1.23 -9.29
C GLU A 88 -22.67 -0.18 -9.89
N ASN A 89 -22.22 -1.17 -9.12
CA ASN A 89 -21.88 -2.52 -9.58
C ASN A 89 -20.80 -2.55 -10.69
N THR A 90 -19.96 -1.52 -10.77
CA THR A 90 -18.85 -1.40 -11.73
C THR A 90 -17.50 -1.79 -11.13
N PHE A 91 -17.44 -2.04 -9.82
CA PHE A 91 -16.20 -2.41 -9.12
C PHE A 91 -15.55 -3.68 -9.68
N LYS A 92 -14.27 -3.56 -10.07
CA LYS A 92 -13.41 -4.67 -10.47
C LYS A 92 -12.06 -4.54 -9.78
N THR A 93 -11.48 -5.66 -9.36
CA THR A 93 -10.11 -5.67 -8.84
C THR A 93 -9.13 -5.50 -10.00
N GLN A 94 -8.33 -4.45 -9.96
CA GLN A 94 -7.36 -4.09 -10.99
C GLN A 94 -5.93 -4.44 -10.57
N TYR A 95 -5.63 -4.39 -9.27
CA TYR A 95 -4.29 -4.67 -8.78
C TYR A 95 -4.18 -6.09 -8.24
N PRO A 96 -3.47 -7.02 -8.92
CA PRO A 96 -3.27 -8.37 -8.43
C PRO A 96 -2.22 -8.42 -7.31
N PHE A 97 -2.16 -9.55 -6.59
CA PHE A 97 -0.97 -9.88 -5.81
C PHE A 97 0.24 -10.06 -6.73
N SER A 98 1.42 -9.66 -6.25
CA SER A 98 2.67 -10.00 -6.92
C SER A 98 2.84 -11.53 -6.95
N VAL A 99 3.52 -12.02 -7.99
CA VAL A 99 3.84 -13.45 -8.15
C VAL A 99 4.58 -13.98 -6.90
N LYS A 100 5.54 -13.22 -6.38
CA LYS A 100 6.28 -13.59 -5.15
C LYS A 100 5.39 -13.70 -3.90
N THR A 101 4.45 -12.77 -3.69
CA THR A 101 3.54 -12.90 -2.53
C THR A 101 2.61 -14.10 -2.69
N LYS A 102 2.16 -14.39 -3.93
CA LYS A 102 1.34 -15.58 -4.21
C LYS A 102 2.09 -16.87 -3.88
N SER A 103 3.38 -16.98 -4.24
CA SER A 103 4.16 -18.20 -3.97
C SER A 103 4.32 -18.47 -2.47
N CYS A 104 4.52 -17.42 -1.65
CA CYS A 104 4.57 -17.59 -0.19
C CYS A 104 3.25 -18.13 0.38
N PHE A 105 2.11 -17.69 -0.17
CA PHE A 105 0.80 -18.04 0.39
C PHE A 105 0.40 -19.49 0.15
N ILE A 106 0.97 -20.15 -0.86
CA ILE A 106 0.75 -21.58 -1.12
C ILE A 106 0.95 -22.40 0.17
N CYS A 107 2.00 -22.09 0.95
CA CYS A 107 2.27 -22.79 2.20
C CYS A 107 1.88 -21.98 3.45
N HIS A 108 1.98 -20.64 3.42
CA HIS A 108 1.88 -19.84 4.64
C HIS A 108 0.49 -19.24 4.93
N ALA A 109 -0.41 -19.12 3.95
CA ALA A 109 -1.69 -18.44 4.16
C ALA A 109 -2.83 -18.97 3.28
N GLY A 110 -4.00 -19.20 3.86
CA GLY A 110 -5.19 -19.65 3.16
C GLY A 110 -5.70 -21.00 3.68
N ALA A 111 -6.95 -21.33 3.35
CA ALA A 111 -7.64 -22.50 3.90
C ALA A 111 -6.95 -23.83 3.56
N SER A 112 -6.23 -23.90 2.43
CA SER A 112 -5.51 -25.08 1.97
C SER A 112 -4.00 -24.97 2.16
N SER A 113 -3.53 -24.01 2.96
CA SER A 113 -2.09 -23.78 3.13
C SER A 113 -1.47 -24.78 4.10
N MET A 114 -0.28 -25.28 3.77
CA MET A 114 0.40 -26.34 4.54
C MET A 114 0.68 -25.96 5.99
N LYS A 115 1.05 -24.70 6.25
CA LYS A 115 1.45 -24.20 7.57
C LYS A 115 0.43 -23.24 8.17
N SER A 116 -0.30 -22.49 7.35
CA SER A 116 -1.29 -21.49 7.77
C SER A 116 -0.82 -20.56 8.92
N ASN A 117 0.46 -20.16 8.91
CA ASN A 117 1.10 -19.42 9.99
C ASN A 117 1.39 -17.95 9.65
N SER A 118 0.82 -17.44 8.55
CA SER A 118 0.95 -16.04 8.14
C SER A 118 -0.42 -15.43 7.88
N THR A 119 -0.55 -14.17 8.29
CA THR A 119 -1.68 -13.31 7.96
C THR A 119 -1.19 -12.03 7.28
N GLY A 120 -2.10 -11.34 6.60
CA GLY A 120 -1.80 -10.14 5.84
C GLY A 120 -1.66 -10.40 4.35
N LYS A 121 -1.56 -9.31 3.59
CA LYS A 121 -1.56 -9.30 2.11
C LYS A 121 -0.49 -8.36 1.53
N MET A 122 0.56 -8.13 2.33
CA MET A 122 1.66 -7.22 2.03
C MET A 122 2.77 -7.93 1.24
N ASN A 123 3.73 -7.15 0.74
CA ASN A 123 4.91 -7.71 0.11
C ASN A 123 5.83 -8.31 1.17
N CYS A 124 6.08 -9.62 1.12
CA CYS A 124 6.85 -10.37 2.12
C CYS A 124 8.33 -9.95 2.11
N ILE A 125 8.91 -9.80 0.92
CA ILE A 125 10.36 -9.57 0.73
C ILE A 125 10.83 -8.16 1.09
N THR A 126 9.92 -7.27 1.50
CA THR A 126 10.33 -5.98 2.07
C THR A 126 11.05 -6.17 3.40
N CYS A 127 10.68 -7.20 4.17
CA CYS A 127 11.25 -7.50 5.48
C CYS A 127 11.91 -8.88 5.51
N HIS A 128 11.30 -9.87 4.85
CA HIS A 128 11.84 -11.23 4.74
C HIS A 128 12.83 -11.31 3.57
N THR A 129 14.01 -10.72 3.75
CA THR A 129 15.03 -10.53 2.71
C THR A 129 16.00 -11.70 2.61
N ASP A 130 16.27 -12.38 3.73
CA ASP A 130 17.00 -13.64 3.79
C ASP A 130 16.08 -14.73 4.33
N LEU A 131 16.05 -15.84 3.61
CA LEU A 131 15.21 -17.00 3.89
C LEU A 131 16.04 -18.28 4.03
N SER A 132 17.36 -18.24 3.83
CA SER A 132 18.18 -19.47 3.74
C SER A 132 18.17 -20.31 5.02
N GLY A 133 17.88 -19.70 6.18
CA GLY A 133 17.76 -20.39 7.46
C GLY A 133 16.40 -21.02 7.76
N VAL A 134 15.36 -20.77 6.94
CA VAL A 134 13.98 -21.22 7.20
C VAL A 134 13.28 -21.83 5.99
N HIS A 135 13.79 -21.56 4.79
CA HIS A 135 13.42 -22.18 3.53
C HIS A 135 14.69 -22.76 2.91
N ALA A 136 14.77 -24.09 2.83
CA ALA A 136 15.84 -24.76 2.10
C ALA A 136 15.79 -24.37 0.60
N LYS A 137 16.95 -24.37 -0.07
CA LYS A 137 17.06 -24.11 -1.50
C LYS A 137 16.23 -25.09 -2.34
#